data_AF-A0A1I7SLW2-F1
#
_entry.id   AF-A0A1I7SLW2-F1
#
_cell.length_a   1.000
_cell.length_b   1.000
_cell.length_c   1.000
_cell.angle_alpha   90.00
_cell.angle_beta   90.00
_cell.angle_gamma   90.00
#
_symmetry.space_group_name_H-M   'P 1'
#
loop_
_entity.id
_entity.type
_entity.pdbx_description
1 polymer ?
#
loop_
_entity_poly.entity_id
_entity_poly.type
_entity_poly.pdbx_seq_one_letter_code
_entity_poly.pdbx_strand_id
1 'polypeptide(L)'
;MNFLASLIFATLTVFVESSTDKKTLPASGAGCYNKWMKRVNYVCRYPTQRHPCFKDAKSGSDYKETAQKVAKECCSKGCTRDELEDFCCNSRDCLDKCYHQIRHHKPKFQDELNGLLLLMSREAARQKQESLESIE
;
A
#
# COMPACT_ATOMS: atom_id res chain seq x y z
N MET A 1 7.43 -76.46 3.53
CA MET A 1 6.92 -76.11 4.88
C MET A 1 7.67 -74.83 5.29
N ASN A 2 7.09 -73.69 5.67
CA ASN A 2 5.70 -73.27 5.88
C ASN A 2 5.70 -71.74 6.17
N PHE A 3 4.68 -71.04 5.65
CA PHE A 3 4.07 -69.75 6.06
C PHE A 3 4.96 -68.49 6.26
N LEU A 4 4.92 -67.47 5.38
CA LEU A 4 3.87 -66.43 5.23
C LEU A 4 3.36 -65.84 6.56
N ALA A 5 3.88 -64.67 6.92
CA ALA A 5 3.23 -63.67 7.78
C ALA A 5 3.85 -62.31 7.41
N SER A 6 3.34 -61.55 6.43
CA SER A 6 2.11 -60.75 6.49
C SER A 6 1.96 -60.00 7.81
N LEU A 7 2.77 -58.95 7.99
CA LEU A 7 2.42 -57.83 8.87
C LEU A 7 2.16 -56.62 7.97
N ILE A 8 0.87 -56.49 7.68
CA ILE A 8 0.21 -55.35 7.08
C ILE A 8 0.44 -54.18 8.04
N PHE A 9 1.45 -53.36 7.77
CA PHE A 9 1.50 -52.00 8.30
C PHE A 9 0.45 -51.19 7.54
N ALA A 10 -0.80 -51.31 7.99
CA ALA A 10 -1.84 -50.35 7.67
C ALA A 10 -1.47 -49.03 8.36
N THR A 11 -0.54 -48.29 7.75
CA THR A 11 -0.31 -46.89 8.13
C THR A 11 -1.58 -46.13 7.78
N LEU A 12 -2.35 -45.82 8.82
CA LEU A 12 -3.40 -44.83 8.85
C LEU A 12 -2.92 -43.55 8.14
N THR A 13 -3.24 -43.43 6.85
CA THR A 13 -3.21 -42.15 6.16
C THR A 13 -4.37 -41.35 6.73
N VAL A 14 -4.08 -40.55 7.77
CA VAL A 14 -4.99 -39.50 8.23
C VAL A 14 -5.11 -38.51 7.06
N PHE A 15 -6.17 -38.68 6.27
CA PHE A 15 -6.64 -37.67 5.34
C PHE A 15 -7.10 -36.49 6.20
N VAL A 16 -6.20 -35.54 6.46
CA VAL A 16 -6.61 -34.21 6.90
C VAL A 16 -7.23 -33.55 5.69
N GLU A 17 -8.52 -33.79 5.51
CA GLU A 17 -9.35 -33.07 4.56
C GLU A 17 -9.51 -31.66 5.12
N SER A 18 -8.50 -30.83 4.85
CA SER A 18 -8.54 -29.39 5.08
C SER A 18 -9.57 -28.80 4.13
N SER A 19 -10.84 -28.94 4.49
CA SER A 19 -11.96 -28.19 3.96
C SER A 19 -11.84 -26.73 4.41
N THR A 20 -10.80 -26.05 3.92
CA THR A 20 -10.92 -24.62 3.71
C THR A 20 -11.92 -24.47 2.57
N ASP A 21 -13.16 -24.14 2.92
CA ASP A 21 -14.13 -23.49 2.05
C ASP A 21 -13.50 -22.22 1.47
N LYS A 22 -12.63 -22.41 0.47
CA LYS A 22 -12.23 -21.35 -0.43
C LYS A 22 -13.46 -21.11 -1.28
N LYS A 23 -14.35 -20.24 -0.78
CA LYS A 23 -15.35 -19.57 -1.62
C LYS A 23 -14.59 -19.00 -2.81
N THR A 24 -14.62 -19.73 -3.92
CA THR A 24 -14.14 -19.30 -5.23
C THR A 24 -15.05 -18.15 -5.61
N LEU A 25 -14.69 -16.95 -5.14
CA LEU A 25 -15.30 -15.71 -5.58
C LEU A 25 -15.08 -15.63 -7.09
N PRO A 26 -16.09 -15.22 -7.87
CA PRO A 26 -15.99 -15.20 -9.32
C PRO A 26 -14.75 -14.41 -9.74
N ALA A 27 -13.80 -15.14 -10.31
CA ALA A 27 -12.65 -14.57 -10.98
C ALA A 27 -13.20 -13.67 -12.09
N SER A 28 -12.67 -12.45 -12.21
CA SER A 28 -13.04 -11.43 -13.21
C SER A 28 -14.36 -10.66 -12.98
N GLY A 29 -14.29 -9.69 -12.07
CA GLY A 29 -15.24 -8.58 -12.00
C GLY A 29 -14.59 -7.35 -11.36
N ALA A 30 -15.01 -6.14 -11.72
CA ALA A 30 -14.47 -4.89 -11.15
C ALA A 30 -14.50 -4.88 -9.61
N GLY A 31 -15.45 -5.59 -8.99
CA GLY A 31 -15.53 -5.76 -7.54
C GLY A 31 -14.36 -6.55 -6.93
N CYS A 32 -13.86 -7.57 -7.62
CA CYS A 32 -12.73 -8.37 -7.16
C CYS A 32 -11.43 -7.56 -7.17
N TYR A 33 -11.16 -6.85 -8.27
CA TYR A 33 -10.02 -5.95 -8.38
C TYR A 33 -10.03 -4.86 -7.29
N ASN A 34 -11.16 -4.18 -7.09
CA ASN A 34 -11.27 -3.12 -6.07
C ASN A 34 -11.06 -3.66 -4.64
N LYS A 35 -11.56 -4.87 -4.35
CA LYS A 35 -11.36 -5.54 -3.06
C LYS A 35 -9.88 -5.83 -2.81
N TRP A 36 -9.18 -6.39 -3.80
CA TRP A 36 -7.75 -6.66 -3.69
C TRP A 36 -6.92 -5.40 -3.62
N MET A 37 -7.25 -4.37 -4.40
CA MET A 37 -6.58 -3.07 -4.33
C MET A 37 -6.63 -2.46 -2.92
N LYS A 38 -7.80 -2.50 -2.26
CA LYS A 38 -7.93 -2.05 -0.86
C LYS A 38 -7.08 -2.90 0.09
N ARG A 39 -7.07 -4.23 -0.10
CA ARG A 39 -6.33 -5.15 0.77
C ARG A 39 -4.83 -4.99 0.62
N VAL A 40 -4.33 -4.92 -0.60
CA VAL A 40 -2.92 -4.65 -0.93
C VAL A 40 -2.48 -3.32 -0.32
N ASN A 41 -3.27 -2.25 -0.51
CA ASN A 41 -2.99 -0.95 0.10
C ASN A 41 -2.97 -1.00 1.63
N TYR A 42 -3.80 -1.83 2.25
CA TYR A 42 -3.83 -1.95 3.71
C TYR A 42 -2.62 -2.73 4.25
N VAL A 43 -2.29 -3.87 3.63
CA VAL A 43 -1.20 -4.74 4.08
C VAL A 43 0.17 -4.11 3.83
N CYS A 44 0.40 -3.52 2.66
CA CYS A 44 1.71 -2.97 2.29
C CYS A 44 1.94 -1.51 2.73
N ARG A 45 1.02 -0.91 3.49
CA ARG A 45 1.16 0.49 3.95
C ARG A 45 1.82 0.55 5.31
N TYR A 46 2.95 1.26 5.36
CA TYR A 46 3.60 1.58 6.62
C TYR A 46 2.75 2.56 7.46
N PRO A 47 2.64 2.41 8.80
CA PRO A 47 1.68 3.16 9.62
C PRO A 47 1.70 4.68 9.48
N THR A 48 2.88 5.28 9.24
CA THR A 48 3.06 6.73 9.14
C THR A 48 2.95 7.26 7.71
N GLN A 49 2.62 6.41 6.74
CA GLN A 49 2.70 6.73 5.31
C GLN A 49 1.34 6.65 4.63
N ARG A 50 1.13 7.49 3.62
CA ARG A 50 -0.15 7.54 2.87
C ARG A 50 -0.27 6.48 1.79
N HIS A 51 0.85 6.03 1.24
CA HIS A 51 0.90 5.12 0.10
C HIS A 51 1.58 3.80 0.49
N PRO A 52 1.14 2.66 -0.07
CA PRO A 52 1.83 1.38 0.16
C PRO A 52 3.23 1.41 -0.44
N CYS A 53 4.08 0.52 0.06
CA CYS A 53 5.40 0.31 -0.48
C CYS A 53 5.62 -1.15 -0.89
N PHE A 54 6.20 -1.35 -2.07
CA PHE A 54 6.46 -2.66 -2.64
C PHE A 54 7.96 -2.87 -2.87
N LYS A 55 8.42 -4.13 -2.75
CA LYS A 55 9.83 -4.48 -2.96
C LYS A 55 10.30 -4.14 -4.39
N ASP A 56 9.43 -4.33 -5.38
CA ASP A 56 9.75 -4.15 -6.80
C ASP A 56 9.44 -2.75 -7.34
N ALA A 57 8.96 -1.84 -6.48
CA ALA A 57 8.69 -0.46 -6.92
C ALA A 57 10.04 0.26 -7.14
N LYS A 58 10.31 0.64 -8.39
CA LYS A 58 11.54 1.36 -8.76
C LYS A 58 11.59 2.78 -8.20
N SER A 59 10.43 3.38 -7.94
CA SER A 59 10.27 4.69 -7.31
C SER A 59 9.03 4.74 -6.44
N GLY A 60 9.00 5.69 -5.50
CA GLY A 60 7.82 5.95 -4.65
C GLY A 60 6.56 6.35 -5.43
N SER A 61 6.65 6.69 -6.73
CA SER A 61 5.52 6.96 -7.62
C SER A 61 4.97 5.71 -8.33
N ASP A 62 5.75 4.63 -8.42
CA ASP A 62 5.40 3.41 -9.17
C ASP A 62 4.53 2.43 -8.37
N TYR A 63 4.18 2.81 -7.13
CA TYR A 63 3.36 1.97 -6.25
C TYR A 63 1.99 1.65 -6.87
N LYS A 64 1.42 2.55 -7.69
CA LYS A 64 0.12 2.32 -8.34
C LYS A 64 0.19 1.17 -9.31
N GLU A 65 1.17 1.16 -10.21
CA GLU A 65 1.31 0.10 -11.20
C GLU A 65 1.57 -1.26 -10.54
N THR A 66 2.42 -1.28 -9.51
CA THR A 66 2.72 -2.50 -8.76
C THR A 66 1.49 -3.01 -8.02
N ALA A 67 0.75 -2.14 -7.33
CA ALA A 67 -0.50 -2.49 -6.66
C ALA A 67 -1.54 -3.04 -7.64
N GLN A 68 -1.64 -2.48 -8.85
CA GLN A 68 -2.54 -2.96 -9.89
C GLN A 68 -2.19 -4.37 -10.36
N LYS A 69 -0.90 -4.66 -10.58
CA LYS A 69 -0.42 -5.99 -10.98
C LYS A 69 -0.74 -7.03 -9.91
N VAL A 70 -0.39 -6.75 -8.65
CA VAL A 70 -0.67 -7.65 -7.52
C VAL A 70 -2.18 -7.84 -7.34
N ALA A 71 -2.97 -6.77 -7.40
CA ALA A 71 -4.42 -6.88 -7.25
C ALA A 71 -5.07 -7.71 -8.38
N LYS A 72 -4.56 -7.61 -9.62
CA LYS A 72 -5.03 -8.41 -10.75
C LYS A 72 -4.65 -9.88 -10.57
N GLU A 73 -3.42 -10.16 -10.17
CA GLU A 73 -2.96 -11.53 -9.91
C GLU A 73 -3.75 -12.20 -8.78
N CYS A 74 -3.89 -11.53 -7.65
CA CYS A 74 -4.67 -12.03 -6.52
C CYS A 74 -6.17 -12.14 -6.84
N CYS A 75 -6.68 -11.35 -7.78
CA CYS A 75 -8.04 -11.50 -8.25
C CYS A 75 -8.23 -12.77 -9.11
N SER A 76 -7.22 -13.18 -9.87
CA SER A 76 -7.28 -14.37 -10.72
C SER A 76 -7.06 -15.67 -9.95
N LYS A 77 -6.11 -15.70 -9.02
CA LYS A 77 -5.69 -16.94 -8.34
C LYS A 77 -6.14 -17.01 -6.87
N GLY A 78 -6.55 -15.88 -6.29
CA GLY A 78 -6.63 -15.72 -4.85
C GLY A 78 -5.24 -15.52 -4.24
N CYS A 79 -5.17 -14.74 -3.17
CA CYS A 79 -3.96 -14.62 -2.34
C CYS A 79 -4.33 -14.81 -0.87
N THR A 80 -3.36 -15.25 -0.08
CA THR A 80 -3.38 -15.21 1.37
C THR A 80 -2.82 -13.88 1.85
N ARG A 81 -2.84 -13.65 3.16
CA ARG A 81 -2.22 -12.46 3.74
C ARG A 81 -0.69 -12.54 3.61
N ASP A 82 -0.12 -13.70 3.89
CA ASP A 82 1.33 -13.89 3.91
C ASP A 82 1.91 -13.71 2.49
N GLU A 83 1.25 -14.25 1.47
CA GLU A 83 1.59 -14.00 0.06
C GLU A 83 1.51 -12.52 -0.31
N LEU A 84 0.58 -11.75 0.27
CA LEU A 84 0.55 -10.30 0.07
C LEU A 84 1.73 -9.60 0.74
N GLU A 85 2.08 -10.00 1.96
CA GLU A 85 3.20 -9.45 2.72
C GLU A 85 4.55 -9.69 2.03
N ASP A 86 4.67 -10.74 1.22
CA ASP A 86 5.85 -11.01 0.39
C ASP A 86 6.10 -9.96 -0.70
N PHE A 87 5.06 -9.29 -1.21
CA PHE A 87 5.21 -8.16 -2.13
C PHE A 87 5.55 -6.86 -1.40
N CYS A 88 5.21 -6.78 -0.11
CA CYS A 88 5.34 -5.58 0.68
C CYS A 88 6.78 -5.34 1.15
N CYS A 89 7.10 -4.07 1.29
CA CYS A 89 8.40 -3.63 1.75
C CYS A 89 8.44 -3.54 3.29
N ASN A 90 9.16 -4.46 3.94
CA ASN A 90 9.14 -4.62 5.40
C ASN A 90 10.48 -4.32 6.08
N SER A 91 11.59 -4.31 5.31
CA SER A 91 12.92 -3.99 5.84
C SER A 91 13.15 -2.49 5.88
N ARG A 92 13.95 -2.03 6.85
CA ARG A 92 14.31 -0.61 7.00
C ARG A 92 14.94 -0.05 5.72
N ASP A 93 15.87 -0.78 5.11
CA ASP A 93 16.54 -0.35 3.88
C ASP A 93 15.57 -0.20 2.70
N CYS A 94 14.57 -1.08 2.63
CA CYS A 94 13.53 -1.01 1.60
C CYS A 94 12.62 0.21 1.85
N LEU A 95 12.17 0.39 3.10
CA LEU A 95 11.31 1.51 3.50
C LEU A 95 12.00 2.86 3.28
N ASP A 96 13.30 2.96 3.56
CA ASP A 96 14.08 4.15 3.29
C ASP A 96 14.12 4.43 1.79
N LYS A 97 14.44 3.47 0.93
CA LYS A 97 14.40 3.71 -0.53
C LYS A 97 13.04 4.19 -1.03
N CYS A 98 11.98 3.63 -0.47
CA CYS A 98 10.61 3.90 -0.90
C CYS A 98 10.07 5.26 -0.48
N TYR A 99 10.28 5.63 0.80
CA TYR A 99 9.69 6.83 1.38
C TYR A 99 10.65 8.01 1.46
N HIS A 100 11.96 7.79 1.39
CA HIS A 100 12.95 8.88 1.42
C HIS A 100 12.91 9.70 0.12
N GLN A 101 12.58 9.07 -1.02
CA GLN A 101 12.36 9.79 -2.29
C GLN A 101 11.14 10.72 -2.25
N ILE A 102 10.13 10.43 -1.42
CA ILE A 102 8.91 11.23 -1.32
C ILE A 102 9.15 12.50 -0.48
N ARG A 103 10.12 12.49 0.45
CA ARG A 103 10.43 13.65 1.31
C ARG A 103 11.01 14.85 0.56
N HIS A 104 11.48 14.67 -0.67
CA HIS A 104 11.99 15.77 -1.50
C HIS A 104 10.94 16.42 -2.40
N HIS A 105 9.73 15.87 -2.46
CA HIS A 105 8.58 16.66 -2.92
C HIS A 105 8.14 17.56 -1.77
N LYS A 106 8.68 18.78 -1.75
CA LYS A 106 8.21 19.86 -0.86
C LYS A 106 6.68 19.83 -0.82
N PRO A 107 6.06 19.86 0.38
CA PRO A 107 4.62 20.01 0.45
C PRO A 107 4.26 21.32 -0.26
N LYS A 108 3.38 21.25 -1.27
CA LYS A 108 2.74 22.44 -1.90
C LYS A 108 2.18 23.44 -0.89
N PHE A 109 1.95 22.99 0.34
CA PHE A 109 1.55 23.81 1.47
C PHE A 109 2.50 24.97 1.76
N GLN A 110 3.81 24.82 1.51
CA GLN A 110 4.76 25.93 1.72
C GLN A 110 4.52 27.07 0.72
N ASP A 111 4.12 26.74 -0.52
CA ASP A 111 3.86 27.73 -1.56
C ASP A 111 2.53 28.46 -1.31
N GLU A 112 1.51 27.76 -0.80
CA GLU A 112 0.24 28.37 -0.36
C GLU A 112 0.44 29.29 0.86
N LEU A 113 1.24 28.86 1.85
CA LEU A 113 1.53 29.67 3.03
C LEU A 113 2.34 30.93 2.69
N ASN A 114 3.32 30.81 1.79
CA ASN A 114 4.08 31.95 1.29
C ASN A 114 3.18 32.92 0.50
N GLY A 115 2.20 32.42 -0.26
CA GLY A 115 1.20 33.23 -0.94
C GLY A 115 0.31 34.01 0.02
N LEU A 116 -0.17 33.36 1.09
CA LEU A 116 -1.00 34.02 2.11
C LEU A 116 -0.22 35.10 2.87
N LEU A 117 1.04 34.83 3.22
CA LEU A 117 1.91 35.77 3.92
C LEU A 117 2.18 37.04 3.09
N LEU A 118 2.33 36.88 1.77
CA LEU A 118 2.49 38.01 0.84
C LEU A 118 1.24 38.88 0.75
N LEU A 119 0.04 38.30 0.80
CA LEU A 119 -1.21 39.05 0.80
C LEU A 119 -1.38 39.90 2.06
N MET A 120 -1.13 39.30 3.24
CA MET A 120 -1.18 40.02 4.51
C MET A 120 -0.17 41.17 4.58
N SER A 121 1.03 40.96 4.02
CA SER A 121 2.06 42.00 3.99
C SER A 121 1.67 43.18 3.09
N ARG A 122 0.96 42.93 1.97
CA ARG A 122 0.46 43.98 1.06
C ARG A 122 -0.68 44.78 1.67
N GLU A 123 -1.59 44.13 2.39
CA GLU A 123 -2.70 44.81 3.07
C GLU A 123 -2.18 45.72 4.20
N ALA A 124 -1.23 45.24 4.99
CA ALA A 124 -0.57 46.06 6.02
C ALA A 124 0.15 47.28 5.43
N ALA A 125 0.79 47.14 4.26
CA ALA A 125 1.43 48.25 3.57
C ALA A 125 0.42 49.30 3.06
N ARG A 126 -0.74 48.87 2.54
CA ARG A 126 -1.81 49.79 2.12
C ARG A 126 -2.39 50.59 3.28
N GLN A 127 -2.71 49.93 4.40
CA GLN A 127 -3.24 50.62 5.58
C GLN A 127 -2.27 51.69 6.11
N LYS A 128 -0.96 51.40 6.06
CA LYS A 128 0.05 52.38 6.46
C LYS A 128 0.08 53.59 5.53
N GLN A 129 -0.11 53.40 4.22
CA GLN A 129 -0.12 54.50 3.25
C GLN A 129 -1.37 55.37 3.39
N GLU A 130 -2.56 54.76 3.56
CA GLU A 130 -3.82 55.48 3.81
C GLU A 130 -3.75 56.32 5.10
N SER A 131 -3.07 55.82 6.14
CA SER A 131 -2.87 56.59 7.38
C SER A 131 -1.97 57.82 7.20
N LEU A 132 -1.01 57.78 6.28
CA LEU A 132 -0.10 58.90 6.01
C LEU A 132 -0.79 60.01 5.19
N GLU A 133 -1.63 59.64 4.23
CA GLU A 133 -2.40 60.60 3.42
C GLU A 133 -3.51 61.32 4.23
N SER A 134 -3.95 60.75 5.35
CA SER A 134 -4.93 61.39 6.25
C SER A 134 -4.35 62.45 7.18
N ILE A 135 -3.02 62.61 7.20
CA ILE A 135 -2.30 63.55 8.08
C ILE A 135 -1.89 64.83 7.32
N GLU A 136 -1.93 64.82 5.98
CA GLU A 136 -1.74 66.02 5.13
C GLU A 136 -3.08 66.73 4.85
#